data_AF-A0A1F0QX57-F1
#
_entry.id   AF-A0A1F0QX57-F1
#
_cell.length_a   1.000
_cell.length_b   1.000
_cell.length_c   1.000
_cell.angle_alpha   90.00
_cell.angle_beta   90.00
_cell.angle_gamma   90.00
#
_symmetry.space_group_name_H-M   'P 1'
#
loop_
_entity.id
_entity.type
_entity.pdbx_description
1 polymer ?
#
loop_
_entity_poly.entity_id
_entity_poly.type
_entity_poly.pdbx_seq_one_letter_code
_entity_poly.pdbx_strand_id
1 'polypeptide(L)'
;MLRTHTNGELTAANIGETVTLTGWVARRRDHGGVAFVDLRDREGVTQCVFHNEADFEHLRNEYVLRVTGLVTKRPEGNENPNLATGEIEVEVSAVEVLNTAAPLPFQIDEHVEVGEEARLRYRYLDLRRPEPARIMRLRSDANRAARNLLAEDGYIEVETPTLTRSTPEGARDFLVPARLAPGSWYALPQSPQLFKQLLQVGGIEKYYQIARCYRDEDFRADRQPEFTQLDIEASFVDQEDIIELGERIVEAVWNLIDVKVPRPIQRMTYKDAMEKYGTDKPDLRFGLELTELTEYFKDTTFRVFKAPYVGAVVMPGGASQPRRTLDAWQEWAKQRGAKGLAYVLIQEDGELTGPVAKNITDAERAGLAEATGAKPGDCIFFAAGEAKASRALLGAARVEIGHRTGLIKDDEWSFVWVVDAPMFESAAEATESGDVALGHSAWTAVHHAFTSPKPEFMDTFDTDPGSALAYAYDIVCNGNEIGGGSIRIHRRDVQERVFGVMGIGEEEAQEKFGFLLDAFKYGAPPMGGIAFGWDRVVSLLAGVDSIREVIAFPKTGNGYDPLTAAPAPITPEQRKEAGVDFKPKKKDEE
;
A
#
# COMPACT_ATOMS: atom_id res chain seq x y z
N MET A 1 -33.31 -29.53 -1.09
CA MET A 1 -32.22 -28.64 -1.54
C MET A 1 -32.27 -27.38 -0.69
N LEU A 2 -31.14 -26.77 -0.28
CA LEU A 2 -31.18 -25.58 0.58
C LEU A 2 -31.58 -24.31 -0.18
N ARG A 3 -31.25 -24.20 -1.46
CA ARG A 3 -31.70 -23.10 -2.34
C ARG A 3 -31.81 -23.60 -3.78
N THR A 4 -32.72 -23.02 -4.56
CA THR A 4 -32.84 -23.22 -6.02
C THR A 4 -32.26 -22.03 -6.80
N HIS A 5 -32.33 -20.83 -6.23
CA HIS A 5 -31.84 -19.58 -6.82
C HIS A 5 -31.02 -18.78 -5.80
N THR A 6 -30.24 -17.82 -6.28
CA THR A 6 -29.67 -16.76 -5.44
C THR A 6 -30.69 -15.66 -5.19
N ASN A 7 -30.49 -14.85 -4.15
CA ASN A 7 -31.42 -13.78 -3.79
C ASN A 7 -31.22 -12.52 -4.65
N GLY A 8 -30.33 -12.54 -5.64
CA GLY A 8 -30.09 -11.43 -6.56
C GLY A 8 -30.47 -11.69 -8.02
N GLU A 9 -30.78 -12.93 -8.40
CA GLU A 9 -30.94 -13.32 -9.81
C GLU A 9 -32.38 -13.43 -10.32
N LEU A 10 -33.37 -13.38 -9.43
CA LEU A 10 -34.78 -13.48 -9.81
C LEU A 10 -35.24 -12.24 -10.58
N THR A 11 -35.93 -12.45 -11.69
CA THR A 11 -36.46 -11.39 -12.56
C THR A 11 -37.94 -11.63 -12.89
N ALA A 12 -38.55 -10.73 -13.67
CA ALA A 12 -39.92 -10.91 -14.18
C ALA A 12 -40.09 -12.21 -15.00
N ALA A 13 -39.01 -12.77 -15.56
CA ALA A 13 -39.05 -14.05 -16.27
C ALA A 13 -39.38 -15.24 -15.36
N ASN A 14 -39.19 -15.12 -14.04
CA ASN A 14 -39.44 -16.17 -13.07
C ASN A 14 -40.87 -16.14 -12.49
N ILE A 15 -41.73 -15.21 -12.91
CA ILE A 15 -43.09 -15.10 -12.37
C ILE A 15 -43.86 -16.41 -12.59
N GLY A 16 -44.48 -16.92 -11.52
CA GLY A 16 -45.21 -18.18 -11.50
C GLY A 16 -44.35 -19.40 -11.13
N GLU A 17 -43.05 -19.23 -10.93
CA GLU A 17 -42.15 -20.29 -10.50
C GLU A 17 -42.16 -20.45 -8.97
N THR A 18 -42.13 -21.69 -8.47
CA THR A 18 -41.88 -21.97 -7.05
C THR A 18 -40.39 -22.10 -6.81
N VAL A 19 -39.86 -21.27 -5.92
CA VAL A 19 -38.42 -21.18 -5.63
C VAL A 19 -38.15 -21.43 -4.15
N THR A 20 -36.95 -21.92 -3.84
CA THR A 20 -36.42 -21.95 -2.48
C THR A 20 -35.23 -21.02 -2.38
N LEU A 21 -35.30 -20.06 -1.47
CA LEU A 21 -34.24 -19.08 -1.19
C LEU A 21 -33.65 -19.33 0.21
N THR A 22 -32.35 -19.09 0.37
CA THR A 22 -31.69 -19.14 1.67
C THR A 22 -30.81 -17.92 1.85
N GLY A 23 -30.91 -17.25 2.99
CA GLY A 23 -30.13 -16.04 3.26
C GLY A 23 -30.36 -15.47 4.64
N TRP A 24 -29.91 -14.24 4.84
CA TRP A 24 -30.10 -13.46 6.06
C TRP A 24 -31.26 -12.49 5.92
N VAL A 25 -32.05 -12.32 6.97
CA VAL A 25 -33.02 -11.22 7.06
C VAL A 25 -32.24 -9.90 7.10
N ALA A 26 -32.18 -9.15 6.00
CA ALA A 26 -31.57 -7.83 5.99
C ALA A 26 -32.47 -6.81 6.68
N ARG A 27 -33.77 -6.84 6.37
CA ARG A 27 -34.77 -5.96 6.96
C ARG A 27 -36.10 -6.68 7.05
N ARG A 28 -36.85 -6.39 8.12
CA ARG A 28 -38.26 -6.76 8.28
C ARG A 28 -39.11 -5.51 8.39
N ARG A 29 -40.24 -5.49 7.67
CA ARG A 29 -41.28 -4.46 7.75
C ARG A 29 -42.62 -5.14 8.01
N ASP A 30 -43.36 -4.66 9.00
CA ASP A 30 -44.63 -5.24 9.44
C ASP A 30 -45.76 -4.23 9.23
N HIS A 31 -46.81 -4.65 8.55
CA HIS A 31 -47.96 -3.82 8.20
C HIS A 31 -49.29 -4.41 8.72
N GLY A 32 -49.26 -5.14 9.85
CA GLY A 32 -50.47 -5.60 10.52
C GLY A 32 -51.18 -6.71 9.75
N GLY A 33 -50.65 -7.93 9.88
CA GLY A 33 -51.15 -9.15 9.21
C GLY A 33 -50.38 -9.53 7.94
N VAL A 34 -49.49 -8.65 7.45
CA VAL A 34 -48.54 -8.95 6.37
C VAL A 34 -47.16 -8.42 6.76
N ALA A 35 -46.12 -9.23 6.55
CA ALA A 35 -44.74 -8.79 6.70
C ALA A 35 -43.95 -8.92 5.40
N PHE A 36 -43.08 -7.95 5.18
CA PHE A 36 -42.12 -7.91 4.09
C PHE A 36 -40.73 -8.13 4.68
N VAL A 37 -40.07 -9.19 4.22
CA VAL A 37 -38.72 -9.55 4.64
C VAL A 37 -37.81 -9.46 3.44
N ASP A 38 -36.81 -8.58 3.54
CA ASP A 38 -35.75 -8.49 2.54
C ASP A 38 -34.72 -9.57 2.86
N LEU A 39 -34.68 -10.64 2.07
CA LEU A 39 -33.79 -11.78 2.26
C LEU A 39 -32.52 -11.57 1.43
N ARG A 40 -31.38 -11.43 2.11
CA ARG A 40 -30.08 -11.13 1.51
C ARG A 40 -29.19 -12.36 1.42
N ASP A 41 -28.50 -12.53 0.30
CA ASP A 41 -27.36 -13.43 0.17
C ASP A 41 -26.15 -12.70 -0.45
N ARG A 42 -25.21 -13.44 -1.04
CA ARG A 42 -24.03 -12.85 -1.68
C ARG A 42 -24.40 -12.04 -2.94
N GLU A 43 -25.37 -12.51 -3.72
CA GLU A 43 -25.69 -11.95 -5.05
C GLU A 43 -26.66 -10.77 -4.94
N GLY A 44 -27.49 -10.71 -3.90
CA GLY A 44 -28.38 -9.58 -3.71
C GLY A 44 -29.43 -9.77 -2.64
N VAL A 45 -30.57 -9.12 -2.85
CA VAL A 45 -31.71 -9.08 -1.93
C VAL A 45 -32.98 -9.37 -2.71
N THR A 46 -33.80 -10.31 -2.22
CA THR A 46 -35.15 -10.57 -2.73
C THR A 46 -36.17 -10.32 -1.63
N GLN A 47 -37.26 -9.61 -1.95
CA GLN A 47 -38.38 -9.41 -1.04
C GLN A 47 -39.23 -10.68 -0.92
N CYS A 48 -39.45 -11.13 0.31
CA CYS A 48 -40.31 -12.25 0.66
C CYS A 48 -41.53 -11.72 1.43
N VAL A 49 -42.73 -12.08 0.98
CA VAL A 49 -44.01 -11.62 1.57
C VAL A 49 -44.62 -12.74 2.40
N PHE A 50 -44.98 -12.43 3.64
CA PHE A 50 -45.56 -13.37 4.59
C PHE A 50 -46.95 -12.90 4.99
N HIS A 51 -47.95 -13.77 4.89
CA HIS A 51 -49.34 -13.47 5.23
C HIS A 51 -49.83 -14.05 6.57
N ASN A 52 -49.02 -14.90 7.21
CA ASN A 52 -49.37 -15.54 8.47
C ASN A 52 -48.45 -15.04 9.59
N GLU A 53 -49.04 -14.37 10.59
CA GLU A 53 -48.30 -13.70 11.68
C GLU A 53 -47.35 -14.63 12.44
N ALA A 54 -47.77 -15.88 12.68
CA ALA A 54 -46.94 -16.88 13.37
C ALA A 54 -45.61 -17.17 12.63
N ASP A 55 -45.60 -17.04 11.31
CA ASP A 55 -44.43 -17.33 10.47
C ASP A 55 -43.39 -16.20 10.50
N PHE A 56 -43.77 -14.98 10.87
CA PHE A 56 -42.89 -13.81 10.79
C PHE A 56 -42.71 -13.01 12.09
N GLU A 57 -43.61 -13.12 13.08
CA GLU A 57 -43.60 -12.28 14.29
C GLU A 57 -42.27 -12.36 15.07
N HIS A 58 -41.65 -13.53 15.05
CA HIS A 58 -40.44 -13.88 15.79
C HIS A 58 -39.15 -13.60 14.99
N LEU A 59 -39.26 -13.31 13.69
CA LEU A 59 -38.11 -13.02 12.84
C LEU A 59 -37.48 -11.68 13.23
N ARG A 60 -36.15 -11.65 13.25
CA ARG A 60 -35.33 -10.45 13.51
C ARG A 60 -34.26 -10.33 12.44
N ASN A 61 -33.66 -9.13 12.34
CA ASN A 61 -32.54 -8.89 11.44
C ASN A 61 -31.42 -9.92 11.70
N GLU A 62 -30.80 -10.35 10.61
CA GLU A 62 -29.72 -11.34 10.54
C GLU A 62 -30.08 -12.76 10.96
N TYR A 63 -31.36 -13.08 11.17
CA TYR A 63 -31.80 -14.48 11.20
C TYR A 63 -31.48 -15.13 9.87
N VAL A 64 -31.04 -16.39 9.91
CA VAL A 64 -30.76 -17.19 8.72
C VAL A 64 -31.99 -18.01 8.40
N LEU A 65 -32.57 -17.77 7.23
CA LEU A 65 -33.83 -18.40 6.81
C LEU A 65 -33.62 -19.27 5.59
N ARG A 66 -34.43 -20.33 5.50
CA ARG A 66 -34.79 -20.99 4.25
C ARG A 66 -36.27 -20.72 3.98
N VAL A 67 -36.57 -20.13 2.84
CA VAL A 67 -37.91 -19.71 2.43
C VAL A 67 -38.28 -20.44 1.15
N THR A 68 -39.48 -21.01 1.06
CA THR A 68 -40.03 -21.56 -0.19
C THR A 68 -41.33 -20.85 -0.52
N GLY A 69 -41.46 -20.39 -1.76
CA GLY A 69 -42.61 -19.59 -2.17
C GLY A 69 -42.74 -19.43 -3.68
N LEU A 70 -43.83 -18.79 -4.09
CA LEU A 70 -44.15 -18.51 -5.49
C LEU A 70 -43.61 -17.11 -5.86
N VAL A 71 -42.89 -17.00 -6.97
CA VAL A 71 -42.48 -15.69 -7.50
C VAL A 71 -43.70 -15.00 -8.10
N THR A 72 -44.01 -13.80 -7.64
CA THR A 72 -45.12 -12.98 -8.11
C THR A 72 -44.62 -11.62 -8.58
N LYS A 73 -45.42 -10.96 -9.43
CA LYS A 73 -45.18 -9.56 -9.76
C LYS A 73 -45.57 -8.69 -8.58
N ARG A 74 -44.75 -7.70 -8.24
CA ARG A 74 -45.15 -6.70 -7.25
C ARG A 74 -46.40 -5.95 -7.73
N PRO A 75 -47.26 -5.49 -6.80
CA PRO A 75 -48.35 -4.58 -7.13
C PRO A 75 -47.84 -3.31 -7.81
N GLU A 76 -48.66 -2.74 -8.70
CA GLU A 76 -48.33 -1.51 -9.41
C GLU A 76 -48.02 -0.37 -8.42
N GLY A 77 -46.86 0.26 -8.58
CA GLY A 77 -46.36 1.32 -7.69
C GLY A 77 -45.44 0.83 -6.57
N ASN A 78 -45.28 -0.49 -6.40
CA ASN A 78 -44.40 -1.10 -5.39
C ASN A 78 -43.08 -1.63 -5.99
N GLU A 79 -42.85 -1.44 -7.29
CA GLU A 79 -41.59 -1.75 -7.95
C GLU A 79 -40.44 -0.93 -7.34
N ASN A 80 -39.30 -1.58 -7.11
CA ASN A 80 -38.11 -0.91 -6.59
C ASN A 80 -37.01 -0.84 -7.66
N PRO A 81 -36.84 0.30 -8.37
CA PRO A 81 -35.85 0.42 -9.45
C PRO A 81 -34.40 0.30 -8.96
N ASN A 82 -34.15 0.37 -7.65
CA ASN A 82 -32.81 0.24 -7.07
C ASN A 82 -32.40 -1.22 -6.82
N LEU A 83 -33.27 -2.20 -7.08
CA LEU A 83 -32.97 -3.63 -6.92
C LEU A 83 -33.15 -4.38 -8.24
N ALA A 84 -32.22 -5.29 -8.56
CA ALA A 84 -32.36 -6.17 -9.72
C ALA A 84 -33.64 -7.03 -9.66
N THR A 85 -34.04 -7.45 -8.45
CA THR A 85 -35.28 -8.20 -8.21
C THR A 85 -36.47 -7.27 -7.94
N GLY A 86 -36.37 -5.99 -8.30
CA GLY A 86 -37.29 -4.92 -7.88
C GLY A 86 -38.70 -5.01 -8.42
N GLU A 87 -38.91 -5.75 -9.51
CA GLU A 87 -40.21 -5.96 -10.17
C GLU A 87 -41.00 -7.15 -9.57
N ILE A 88 -40.33 -7.99 -8.77
CA ILE A 88 -40.90 -9.24 -8.25
C ILE A 88 -40.84 -9.31 -6.72
N GLU A 89 -41.61 -10.24 -6.17
CA GLU A 89 -41.51 -10.68 -4.79
C GLU A 89 -41.82 -12.18 -4.69
N VAL A 90 -41.49 -12.79 -3.54
CA VAL A 90 -41.75 -14.22 -3.30
C VAL A 90 -42.84 -14.35 -2.24
N GLU A 91 -43.99 -14.86 -2.65
CA GLU A 91 -45.10 -15.20 -1.76
C GLU A 91 -44.77 -16.47 -0.98
N VAL A 92 -44.51 -16.32 0.32
CA VAL A 92 -43.95 -17.39 1.14
C VAL A 92 -45.02 -18.41 1.51
N SER A 93 -44.79 -19.66 1.09
CA SER A 93 -45.59 -20.83 1.47
C SER A 93 -45.01 -21.63 2.63
N ALA A 94 -43.69 -21.54 2.85
CA ALA A 94 -43.01 -22.22 3.93
C ALA A 94 -41.74 -21.45 4.33
N VAL A 95 -41.49 -21.36 5.63
CA VAL A 95 -40.28 -20.78 6.20
C VAL A 95 -39.68 -21.72 7.24
N GLU A 96 -38.36 -21.80 7.24
CA GLU A 96 -37.58 -22.47 8.28
C GLU A 96 -36.51 -21.51 8.76
N VAL A 97 -36.46 -21.29 10.08
CA VAL A 97 -35.36 -20.58 10.72
C VAL A 97 -34.19 -21.57 10.87
N LEU A 98 -33.20 -21.45 9.99
CA LEU A 98 -31.98 -22.26 10.04
C LEU A 98 -31.10 -21.86 11.22
N ASN A 99 -31.06 -20.57 11.55
CA ASN A 99 -30.37 -20.07 12.73
C ASN A 99 -30.93 -18.71 13.18
N THR A 100 -30.97 -18.47 14.49
CA THR A 100 -31.34 -17.18 15.06
C THR A 100 -30.11 -16.28 15.19
N ALA A 101 -30.33 -14.97 15.34
CA ALA A 101 -29.28 -13.99 15.62
C ALA A 101 -29.58 -13.22 16.91
N ALA A 102 -28.55 -12.97 17.72
CA ALA A 102 -28.64 -12.07 18.86
C ALA A 102 -28.77 -10.61 18.39
N PRO A 103 -29.16 -9.66 19.28
CA PRO A 103 -29.09 -8.24 18.97
C PRO A 103 -27.70 -7.84 18.45
N LEU A 104 -27.67 -7.14 17.32
CA LEU A 104 -26.41 -6.83 16.64
C LEU A 104 -25.61 -5.75 17.39
N PRO A 105 -24.27 -5.86 17.42
CA PRO A 105 -23.40 -4.81 17.97
C PRO A 105 -23.45 -3.52 17.14
N PHE A 106 -23.77 -3.62 15.86
CA PHE A 106 -24.06 -2.51 14.94
C PHE A 106 -24.95 -3.00 13.80
N GLN A 107 -25.67 -2.10 13.13
CA GLN A 107 -26.52 -2.46 12.00
C GLN A 107 -25.69 -2.77 10.76
N ILE A 108 -26.13 -3.74 9.95
CA ILE A 108 -25.52 -4.05 8.64
C ILE A 108 -26.23 -3.19 7.59
N ASP A 109 -25.78 -1.95 7.51
CA ASP A 109 -26.30 -0.90 6.63
C ASP A 109 -25.13 -0.09 6.07
N GLU A 110 -25.33 0.52 4.91
CA GLU A 110 -24.38 1.43 4.26
C GLU A 110 -24.40 2.82 4.90
N HIS A 111 -25.54 3.23 5.47
CA HIS A 111 -25.73 4.59 5.99
C HIS A 111 -25.33 4.76 7.47
N VAL A 112 -24.74 3.74 8.09
CA VAL A 112 -24.34 3.76 9.49
C VAL A 112 -22.82 3.87 9.58
N GLU A 113 -22.35 4.95 10.21
CA GLU A 113 -20.97 5.06 10.64
C GLU A 113 -20.74 4.20 11.89
N VAL A 114 -19.82 3.24 11.78
CA VAL A 114 -19.42 2.34 12.88
C VAL A 114 -17.94 2.56 13.13
N GLY A 115 -17.58 2.79 14.40
CA GLY A 115 -16.17 2.96 14.79
C GLY A 115 -15.31 1.74 14.45
N GLU A 116 -14.06 1.98 14.05
CA GLU A 116 -13.10 0.94 13.61
C GLU A 116 -12.99 -0.21 14.62
N GLU A 117 -12.87 0.10 15.91
CA GLU A 117 -12.72 -0.93 16.97
C GLU A 117 -13.88 -1.94 16.96
N ALA A 118 -15.12 -1.46 16.88
CA ALA A 118 -16.29 -2.33 16.82
C ALA A 118 -16.33 -3.14 15.52
N ARG A 119 -15.98 -2.51 14.38
CA ARG A 119 -15.92 -3.18 13.08
C ARG A 119 -14.90 -4.31 13.06
N LEU A 120 -13.70 -4.09 13.61
CA LEU A 120 -12.66 -5.11 13.65
C LEU A 120 -13.00 -6.23 14.64
N ARG A 121 -13.55 -5.90 15.82
CA ARG A 121 -13.97 -6.90 16.81
C ARG A 121 -15.06 -7.84 16.27
N TYR A 122 -15.97 -7.32 15.45
CA TYR A 122 -17.03 -8.08 14.81
C TYR A 122 -16.86 -8.13 13.28
N ARG A 123 -15.62 -8.30 12.80
CA ARG A 123 -15.30 -8.22 11.36
C ARG A 123 -16.12 -9.17 10.49
N TYR A 124 -16.51 -10.33 11.02
CA TYR A 124 -17.40 -11.27 10.36
C TYR A 124 -18.83 -10.73 10.11
N LEU A 125 -19.30 -9.73 10.87
CA LEU A 125 -20.52 -8.97 10.59
C LEU A 125 -20.24 -7.78 9.67
N ASP A 126 -19.11 -7.09 9.86
CA ASP A 126 -18.72 -5.97 9.00
C ASP A 126 -18.56 -6.40 7.54
N LEU A 127 -18.00 -7.60 7.30
CA LEU A 127 -17.89 -8.20 5.96
C LEU A 127 -19.24 -8.54 5.29
N ARG A 128 -20.37 -8.47 6.02
CA ARG A 128 -21.71 -8.60 5.41
C ARG A 128 -22.23 -7.28 4.86
N ARG A 129 -21.63 -6.14 5.24
CA ARG A 129 -22.00 -4.83 4.70
C ARG A 129 -21.60 -4.76 3.23
N PRO A 130 -22.37 -4.07 2.38
CA PRO A 130 -22.13 -4.07 0.94
C PRO A 130 -20.72 -3.64 0.53
N GLU A 131 -20.22 -2.55 1.11
CA GLU A 131 -18.92 -2.00 0.73
C GLU A 131 -17.73 -2.92 1.09
N PRO A 132 -17.56 -3.39 2.35
CA PRO A 132 -16.54 -4.40 2.66
C PRO A 132 -16.66 -5.68 1.82
N ALA A 133 -17.89 -6.14 1.55
CA ALA A 133 -18.10 -7.32 0.70
C ALA A 133 -17.67 -7.10 -0.76
N ARG A 134 -17.99 -5.92 -1.33
CA ARG A 134 -17.58 -5.50 -2.67
C ARG A 134 -16.06 -5.44 -2.79
N ILE A 135 -15.39 -4.85 -1.79
CA ILE A 135 -13.93 -4.76 -1.75
C ILE A 135 -13.27 -6.14 -1.73
N MET A 136 -13.78 -7.10 -0.96
CA MET A 136 -13.24 -8.47 -0.96
C MET A 136 -13.39 -9.17 -2.31
N ARG A 137 -14.47 -8.89 -3.05
CA ARG A 137 -14.66 -9.39 -4.42
C ARG A 137 -13.68 -8.72 -5.38
N LEU A 138 -13.54 -7.39 -5.30
CA LEU A 138 -12.56 -6.64 -6.09
C LEU A 138 -11.14 -7.17 -5.91
N ARG A 139 -10.73 -7.47 -4.67
CA ARG A 139 -9.45 -8.13 -4.38
C ARG A 139 -9.33 -9.48 -5.10
N SER A 140 -10.37 -10.30 -5.04
CA SER A 140 -10.39 -11.60 -5.71
C SER A 140 -10.31 -11.47 -7.24
N ASP A 141 -10.93 -10.43 -7.80
CA ASP A 141 -10.92 -10.16 -9.24
C ASP A 141 -9.56 -9.62 -9.69
N ALA A 142 -8.94 -8.73 -8.91
CA ALA A 142 -7.56 -8.29 -9.12
C ALA A 142 -6.58 -9.47 -9.12
N ASN A 143 -6.69 -10.36 -8.14
CA ASN A 143 -5.89 -11.59 -8.08
C ASN A 143 -6.04 -12.43 -9.36
N ARG A 144 -7.28 -12.59 -9.84
CA ARG A 144 -7.60 -13.38 -11.03
C ARG A 144 -7.06 -12.74 -12.30
N ALA A 145 -7.19 -11.41 -12.44
CA ALA A 145 -6.67 -10.66 -13.56
C ALA A 145 -5.15 -10.81 -13.70
N ALA A 146 -4.40 -10.63 -12.60
CA ALA A 146 -2.96 -10.79 -12.60
C ALA A 146 -2.53 -12.23 -12.93
N ARG A 147 -3.16 -13.24 -12.31
CA ARG A 147 -2.86 -14.66 -12.58
C ARG A 147 -3.09 -15.03 -14.03
N ASN A 148 -4.22 -14.63 -14.61
CA ASN A 148 -4.54 -14.94 -16.00
C ASN A 148 -3.50 -14.34 -16.96
N LEU A 149 -3.15 -13.06 -16.76
CA LEU A 149 -2.15 -12.37 -17.57
C LEU A 149 -0.77 -13.04 -17.48
N LEU A 150 -0.32 -13.37 -16.27
CA LEU A 150 0.97 -14.02 -16.05
C LEU A 150 1.01 -15.43 -16.64
N ALA A 151 -0.08 -16.19 -16.51
CA ALA A 151 -0.21 -17.52 -17.10
C ALA A 151 -0.20 -17.48 -18.64
N GLU A 152 -0.84 -16.49 -19.25
CA GLU A 152 -0.81 -16.27 -20.71
C GLU A 152 0.62 -16.00 -21.23
N ASP A 153 1.44 -15.33 -20.42
CA ASP A 153 2.85 -15.02 -20.72
C ASP A 153 3.84 -16.14 -20.37
N GLY A 154 3.32 -17.29 -19.89
CA GLY A 154 4.10 -18.47 -19.54
C GLY A 154 4.80 -18.39 -18.18
N TYR A 155 4.41 -17.48 -17.29
CA TYR A 155 4.88 -17.48 -15.91
C TYR A 155 4.29 -18.64 -15.11
N ILE A 156 5.08 -19.19 -14.20
CA ILE A 156 4.71 -20.33 -13.35
C ILE A 156 4.50 -19.82 -11.92
N GLU A 157 3.34 -20.14 -11.33
CA GLU A 157 3.08 -19.91 -9.91
C GLU A 157 3.86 -20.94 -9.08
N VAL A 158 4.85 -20.50 -8.31
CA VAL A 158 5.63 -21.39 -7.44
C VAL A 158 5.57 -20.89 -6.00
N GLU A 159 5.18 -21.75 -5.08
CA GLU A 159 5.16 -21.42 -3.65
C GLU A 159 6.56 -21.47 -3.05
N THR A 160 6.90 -20.48 -2.22
CA THR A 160 8.20 -20.42 -1.51
C THR A 160 8.01 -20.63 -0.01
N PRO A 161 8.99 -21.21 0.70
CA PRO A 161 8.90 -21.42 2.15
C PRO A 161 8.70 -20.13 2.94
N THR A 162 7.92 -20.21 4.03
CA THR A 162 7.74 -19.11 5.00
C THR A 162 8.49 -19.30 6.31
N LEU A 163 9.04 -20.50 6.57
CA LEU A 163 9.98 -20.74 7.66
C LEU A 163 11.40 -20.74 7.09
N THR A 164 12.07 -19.61 7.23
CA THR A 164 13.32 -19.31 6.52
C THR A 164 14.46 -19.07 7.50
N ARG A 165 15.68 -18.85 6.98
CA ARG A 165 16.81 -18.40 7.78
C ARG A 165 16.68 -16.87 7.98
N SER A 166 16.99 -16.38 9.18
CA SER A 166 17.06 -14.94 9.40
C SER A 166 18.23 -14.35 8.63
N THR A 167 17.91 -13.51 7.65
CA THR A 167 18.85 -12.78 6.80
C THR A 167 18.39 -11.33 6.74
N PRO A 168 19.19 -10.37 7.21
CA PRO A 168 18.77 -8.97 7.19
C PRO A 168 18.52 -8.50 5.74
N GLU A 169 17.28 -8.11 5.42
CA GLU A 169 16.86 -7.56 4.11
C GLU A 169 16.41 -6.09 4.17
N GLY A 170 16.53 -5.44 5.33
CA GLY A 170 16.26 -4.00 5.51
C GLY A 170 15.21 -3.71 6.59
N ALA A 171 14.48 -4.73 7.06
CA ALA A 171 13.59 -4.66 8.22
C ALA A 171 13.97 -5.69 9.30
N ARG A 172 13.24 -5.70 10.43
CA ARG A 172 13.34 -6.76 11.45
C ARG A 172 12.46 -7.95 11.08
N ASP A 173 12.98 -9.15 11.31
CA ASP A 173 12.26 -10.41 11.09
C ASP A 173 11.34 -10.75 12.27
N PHE A 174 10.17 -11.34 11.96
CA PHE A 174 9.44 -12.14 12.94
C PHE A 174 10.12 -13.50 13.11
N LEU A 175 10.43 -13.89 14.35
CA LEU A 175 11.12 -15.14 14.68
C LEU A 175 10.16 -16.23 15.14
N VAL A 176 10.43 -17.47 14.73
CA VAL A 176 9.67 -18.67 15.10
C VAL A 176 10.62 -19.69 15.75
N PRO A 177 10.42 -20.06 17.03
CA PRO A 177 11.31 -20.98 17.74
C PRO A 177 11.22 -22.41 17.19
N ALA A 178 12.37 -23.07 17.02
CA ALA A 178 12.43 -24.45 16.54
C ALA A 178 12.42 -25.46 17.70
N ARG A 179 11.24 -26.02 18.01
CA ARG A 179 11.08 -27.05 19.08
C ARG A 179 12.07 -28.22 18.96
N LEU A 180 12.35 -28.68 17.74
CA LEU A 180 13.23 -29.83 17.48
C LEU A 180 14.73 -29.48 17.53
N ALA A 181 15.09 -28.20 17.52
CA ALA A 181 16.46 -27.71 17.61
C ALA A 181 16.52 -26.55 18.62
N PRO A 182 16.44 -26.83 19.94
CA PRO A 182 16.44 -25.79 20.97
C PRO A 182 17.62 -24.81 20.81
N GLY A 183 17.33 -23.51 20.90
CA GLY A 183 18.29 -22.43 20.63
C GLY A 183 18.36 -21.98 19.17
N SER A 184 17.70 -22.69 18.25
CA SER A 184 17.59 -22.31 16.84
C SER A 184 16.22 -21.67 16.53
N TRP A 185 16.21 -20.80 15.52
CA TRP A 185 15.05 -20.00 15.14
C TRP A 185 14.89 -19.99 13.62
N TYR A 186 13.64 -20.05 13.17
CA TYR A 186 13.28 -19.63 11.82
C TYR A 186 12.94 -18.14 11.82
N ALA A 187 12.99 -17.52 10.66
CA ALA A 187 12.45 -16.20 10.38
C ALA A 187 11.30 -16.30 9.37
N LEU A 188 10.28 -15.47 9.54
CA LEU A 188 9.27 -15.26 8.50
C LEU A 188 9.83 -14.30 7.44
N PRO A 189 9.64 -14.58 6.14
CA PRO A 189 10.30 -13.82 5.07
C PRO A 189 9.73 -12.40 4.93
N GLN A 190 10.64 -11.43 4.79
CA GLN A 190 10.29 -10.05 4.43
C GLN A 190 9.79 -9.95 2.99
N SER A 191 10.28 -10.84 2.13
CA SER A 191 9.86 -11.08 0.76
C SER A 191 10.38 -12.45 0.28
N PRO A 192 9.90 -12.99 -0.84
CA PRO A 192 10.49 -14.17 -1.50
C PRO A 192 11.84 -13.91 -2.21
N GLN A 193 12.51 -12.78 -1.97
CA GLN A 193 13.62 -12.27 -2.80
C GLN A 193 14.75 -13.28 -3.06
N LEU A 194 15.19 -13.99 -2.03
CA LEU A 194 16.27 -14.98 -2.17
C LEU A 194 15.80 -16.22 -2.94
N PHE A 195 14.57 -16.69 -2.66
CA PHE A 195 14.03 -17.88 -3.32
C PHE A 195 13.72 -17.63 -4.79
N LYS A 196 13.14 -16.48 -5.15
CA LYS A 196 12.83 -16.19 -6.57
C LYS A 196 14.08 -16.09 -7.44
N GLN A 197 15.20 -15.60 -6.89
CA GLN A 197 16.51 -15.67 -7.55
C GLN A 197 17.01 -17.12 -7.68
N LEU A 198 16.92 -17.93 -6.62
CA LEU A 198 17.30 -19.34 -6.70
C LEU A 198 16.45 -20.14 -7.71
N LEU A 199 15.18 -19.77 -7.89
CA LEU A 199 14.33 -20.36 -8.94
C LEU A 199 14.81 -20.00 -10.36
N GLN A 200 15.36 -18.79 -10.55
CA GLN A 200 16.02 -18.43 -11.80
C GLN A 200 17.27 -19.30 -12.04
N VAL A 201 18.11 -19.48 -11.01
CA VAL A 201 19.26 -20.42 -11.08
C VAL A 201 18.80 -21.85 -11.35
N GLY A 202 17.64 -22.25 -10.80
CA GLY A 202 17.02 -23.55 -11.02
C GLY A 202 16.37 -23.75 -12.39
N GLY A 203 16.35 -22.72 -13.26
CA GLY A 203 15.82 -22.81 -14.62
C GLY A 203 14.30 -22.68 -14.73
N ILE A 204 13.61 -22.08 -13.74
CA ILE A 204 12.18 -21.75 -13.86
C ILE A 204 11.92 -20.66 -14.90
N GLU A 205 12.88 -19.76 -15.10
CA GLU A 205 12.92 -18.68 -16.10
C GLU A 205 11.83 -17.60 -15.96
N LYS A 206 10.58 -17.94 -15.63
CA LYS A 206 9.46 -17.02 -15.42
C LYS A 206 8.64 -17.44 -14.21
N TYR A 207 8.88 -16.77 -13.09
CA TYR A 207 8.28 -17.05 -11.80
C TYR A 207 7.29 -15.96 -11.40
N TYR A 208 6.17 -16.35 -10.81
CA TYR A 208 5.39 -15.44 -9.97
C TYR A 208 4.84 -16.11 -8.71
N GLN A 209 4.45 -15.30 -7.73
CA GLN A 209 3.68 -15.74 -6.56
C GLN A 209 2.89 -14.56 -5.98
N ILE A 210 1.63 -14.78 -5.60
CA ILE A 210 0.93 -13.85 -4.69
C ILE A 210 1.28 -14.27 -3.26
N ALA A 211 2.41 -13.77 -2.76
CA ALA A 211 3.05 -14.22 -1.53
C ALA A 211 2.62 -13.42 -0.30
N ARG A 212 2.63 -14.07 0.87
CA ARG A 212 2.52 -13.40 2.17
C ARG A 212 3.92 -13.02 2.65
N CYS A 213 4.08 -11.75 3.03
CA CYS A 213 5.32 -11.16 3.51
C CYS A 213 5.13 -10.65 4.94
N TYR A 214 6.22 -10.57 5.70
CA TYR A 214 6.19 -10.28 7.13
C TYR A 214 7.30 -9.28 7.51
N ARG A 215 6.96 -8.19 8.20
CA ARG A 215 7.93 -7.19 8.67
C ARG A 215 7.58 -6.72 10.07
N ASP A 216 8.54 -6.80 11.00
CA ASP A 216 8.38 -6.35 12.38
C ASP A 216 8.82 -4.86 12.53
N GLU A 217 8.03 -3.98 11.91
CA GLU A 217 8.23 -2.53 11.89
C GLU A 217 7.19 -1.78 12.73
N ASP A 218 7.46 -0.50 12.98
CA ASP A 218 6.46 0.38 13.59
C ASP A 218 5.20 0.48 12.72
N PHE A 219 4.07 0.10 13.31
CA PHE A 219 2.80 -0.01 12.60
C PHE A 219 2.20 1.37 12.29
N ARG A 220 1.70 1.53 11.06
CA ARG A 220 1.02 2.72 10.56
C ARG A 220 -0.34 2.34 9.97
N ALA A 221 -1.16 3.33 9.60
CA ALA A 221 -2.43 3.07 8.91
C ALA A 221 -2.24 2.28 7.61
N ASP A 222 -1.09 2.44 6.99
CA ASP A 222 -0.73 1.91 5.69
C ASP A 222 0.31 0.77 5.78
N ARG A 223 0.58 0.25 6.98
CA ARG A 223 1.48 -0.88 7.24
C ARG A 223 0.79 -1.95 8.10
N GLN A 224 0.96 -3.22 7.72
CA GLN A 224 0.49 -4.38 8.46
C GLN A 224 1.67 -5.32 8.73
N PRO A 225 1.69 -6.02 9.89
CA PRO A 225 2.77 -6.96 10.22
C PRO A 225 2.88 -8.11 9.20
N GLU A 226 1.76 -8.45 8.58
CA GLU A 226 1.66 -9.43 7.51
C GLU A 226 0.91 -8.77 6.34
N PHE A 227 1.47 -8.82 5.13
CA PHE A 227 0.94 -8.14 3.95
C PHE A 227 1.19 -8.96 2.69
N THR A 228 0.44 -8.68 1.63
CA THR A 228 0.50 -9.47 0.39
C THR A 228 1.29 -8.74 -0.68
N GLN A 229 2.16 -9.46 -1.37
CA GLN A 229 2.85 -8.99 -2.57
C GLN A 229 2.49 -9.86 -3.77
N LEU A 230 2.40 -9.26 -4.95
CA LEU A 230 2.54 -9.99 -6.22
C LEU A 230 4.02 -9.93 -6.59
N ASP A 231 4.74 -11.02 -6.32
CA ASP A 231 6.16 -11.18 -6.62
C ASP A 231 6.34 -11.81 -7.99
N ILE A 232 7.22 -11.21 -8.80
CA ILE A 232 7.53 -11.66 -10.15
C ILE A 232 9.06 -11.62 -10.34
N GLU A 233 9.60 -12.63 -11.00
CA GLU A 233 11.01 -12.68 -11.39
C GLU A 233 11.15 -13.43 -12.73
N ALA A 234 12.01 -12.94 -13.61
CA ALA A 234 12.32 -13.60 -14.88
C ALA A 234 13.83 -13.62 -15.17
N SER A 235 14.26 -14.60 -15.96
CA SER A 235 15.62 -14.75 -16.46
C SER A 235 15.73 -14.23 -17.90
N PHE A 236 16.94 -13.85 -18.29
CA PHE A 236 17.28 -13.34 -19.64
C PHE A 236 16.50 -12.10 -20.05
N VAL A 237 16.17 -11.26 -19.06
CA VAL A 237 15.42 -10.00 -19.23
C VAL A 237 16.29 -8.79 -18.92
N ASP A 238 15.94 -7.66 -19.50
CA ASP A 238 16.42 -6.35 -19.09
C ASP A 238 15.32 -5.53 -18.36
N GLN A 239 15.64 -4.28 -18.04
CA GLN A 239 14.70 -3.39 -17.33
C GLN A 239 13.42 -3.13 -18.15
N GLU A 240 13.53 -3.04 -19.47
CA GLU A 240 12.39 -2.71 -20.34
C GLU A 240 11.38 -3.84 -20.36
N ASP A 241 11.86 -5.09 -20.39
CA ASP A 241 10.99 -6.28 -20.33
C ASP A 241 10.13 -6.30 -19.05
N ILE A 242 10.75 -5.97 -17.90
CA ILE A 242 10.04 -5.95 -16.61
C ILE A 242 9.08 -4.75 -16.52
N ILE A 243 9.47 -3.58 -17.02
CA ILE A 243 8.60 -2.41 -17.07
C ILE A 243 7.39 -2.68 -17.96
N GLU A 244 7.57 -3.25 -19.15
CA GLU A 244 6.47 -3.59 -20.05
C GLU A 244 5.45 -4.53 -19.39
N LEU A 245 5.92 -5.59 -18.72
CA LEU A 245 5.06 -6.48 -17.96
C LEU A 245 4.34 -5.75 -16.82
N GLY A 246 5.05 -4.90 -16.08
CA GLY A 246 4.48 -4.09 -15.01
C GLY A 246 3.35 -3.19 -15.52
N GLU A 247 3.53 -2.52 -16.66
CA GLU A 247 2.50 -1.69 -17.29
C GLU A 247 1.28 -2.50 -17.73
N ARG A 248 1.47 -3.70 -18.28
CA ARG A 248 0.37 -4.61 -18.66
C ARG A 248 -0.43 -5.08 -17.44
N ILE A 249 0.24 -5.38 -16.32
CA ILE A 249 -0.42 -5.74 -15.07
C ILE A 249 -1.25 -4.56 -14.55
N VAL A 250 -0.68 -3.36 -14.52
CA VAL A 250 -1.39 -2.15 -14.07
C VAL A 250 -2.60 -1.88 -14.95
N GLU A 251 -2.47 -1.94 -16.28
CA GLU A 251 -3.61 -1.79 -17.19
C GLU A 251 -4.71 -2.84 -16.93
N ALA A 252 -4.34 -4.12 -16.83
CA ALA A 252 -5.31 -5.20 -16.59
C ALA A 252 -6.06 -5.05 -15.27
N VAL A 253 -5.37 -4.57 -14.23
CA VAL A 253 -5.95 -4.39 -12.89
C VAL A 253 -6.82 -3.14 -12.81
N TRP A 254 -6.41 -2.01 -13.40
CA TRP A 254 -7.21 -0.78 -13.41
C TRP A 254 -8.42 -0.85 -14.35
N ASN A 255 -8.39 -1.72 -15.37
CA ASN A 255 -9.58 -2.01 -16.19
C ASN A 255 -10.74 -2.60 -15.37
N LEU A 256 -10.51 -3.18 -14.19
CA LEU A 256 -11.57 -3.68 -13.30
C LEU A 256 -12.46 -2.56 -12.73
N ILE A 257 -11.99 -1.32 -12.79
CA ILE A 257 -12.72 -0.12 -12.37
C ILE A 257 -12.90 0.88 -13.53
N ASP A 258 -12.85 0.37 -14.78
CA ASP A 258 -13.05 1.15 -16.01
C ASP A 258 -12.05 2.30 -16.23
N VAL A 259 -10.88 2.24 -15.59
CA VAL A 259 -9.82 3.23 -15.77
C VAL A 259 -8.89 2.81 -16.90
N LYS A 260 -8.78 3.66 -17.92
CA LYS A 260 -7.83 3.48 -19.03
C LYS A 260 -6.46 4.00 -18.65
N VAL A 261 -5.49 3.09 -18.52
CA VAL A 261 -4.09 3.43 -18.24
C VAL A 261 -3.36 3.73 -19.56
N PRO A 262 -2.83 4.95 -19.77
CA PRO A 262 -2.06 5.24 -20.97
C PRO A 262 -0.72 4.49 -20.95
N ARG A 263 -0.36 3.88 -22.09
CA ARG A 263 0.92 3.21 -22.30
C ARG A 263 1.67 3.79 -23.50
N PRO A 264 3.01 3.93 -23.46
CA PRO A 264 3.86 3.64 -22.29
C PRO A 264 3.60 4.62 -21.13
N ILE A 265 3.76 4.15 -19.89
CA ILE A 265 3.62 5.00 -18.71
C ILE A 265 4.81 5.97 -18.66
N GLN A 266 4.56 7.20 -18.23
CA GLN A 266 5.61 8.22 -18.10
C GLN A 266 6.75 7.71 -17.21
N ARG A 267 7.99 8.07 -17.55
CA ARG A 267 9.18 7.78 -16.74
C ARG A 267 9.83 9.07 -16.25
N MET A 268 10.44 8.99 -15.08
CA MET A 268 11.12 10.08 -14.42
C MET A 268 12.35 9.54 -13.70
N THR A 269 13.48 10.26 -13.76
CA THR A 269 14.64 9.86 -12.96
C THR A 269 14.38 10.15 -11.49
N TYR A 270 14.96 9.37 -10.58
CA TYR A 270 14.92 9.64 -9.14
C TYR A 270 15.41 11.05 -8.83
N LYS A 271 16.47 11.50 -9.53
CA LYS A 271 16.98 12.86 -9.42
C LYS A 271 15.90 13.90 -9.75
N ASP A 272 15.23 13.77 -10.90
CA ASP A 272 14.16 14.68 -11.29
C ASP A 272 12.99 14.63 -10.31
N ALA A 273 12.62 13.44 -9.82
CA ALA A 273 11.54 13.26 -8.85
C ALA A 273 11.85 14.02 -7.55
N MET A 274 13.06 13.86 -7.03
CA MET A 274 13.53 14.56 -5.83
C MET A 274 13.69 16.06 -6.05
N GLU A 275 14.21 16.50 -7.20
CA GLU A 275 14.43 17.91 -7.51
C GLU A 275 13.12 18.67 -7.73
N LYS A 276 12.15 18.07 -8.44
CA LYS A 276 10.89 18.73 -8.79
C LYS A 276 9.77 18.51 -7.79
N TYR A 277 9.76 17.41 -7.05
CA TYR A 277 8.65 17.06 -6.16
C TYR A 277 9.07 16.74 -4.73
N GLY A 278 10.37 16.59 -4.46
CA GLY A 278 10.88 16.33 -3.12
C GLY A 278 10.57 14.94 -2.58
N THR A 279 10.21 14.02 -3.47
CA THR A 279 9.92 12.62 -3.16
C THR A 279 10.16 11.74 -4.38
N ASP A 280 10.56 10.52 -4.12
CA ASP A 280 10.68 9.38 -5.05
C ASP A 280 9.33 8.77 -5.45
N LYS A 281 8.23 9.19 -4.83
CA LYS A 281 6.86 8.80 -5.19
C LYS A 281 5.98 10.01 -5.47
N PRO A 282 6.25 10.76 -6.54
CA PRO A 282 5.57 12.02 -6.80
C PRO A 282 4.10 11.81 -7.19
N ASP A 283 3.23 12.65 -6.65
CA ASP A 283 1.85 12.79 -7.12
C ASP A 283 1.80 13.81 -8.26
N LEU A 284 1.58 13.35 -9.50
CA LEU A 284 1.56 14.19 -10.70
C LEU A 284 0.15 14.65 -11.11
N ARG A 285 -0.89 14.39 -10.29
CA ARG A 285 -2.26 14.89 -10.57
C ARG A 285 -2.36 16.42 -10.57
N PHE A 286 -1.36 17.11 -9.99
CA PHE A 286 -1.31 18.56 -9.91
C PHE A 286 0.12 19.08 -10.13
N GLY A 287 0.26 20.38 -10.38
CA GLY A 287 1.55 21.04 -10.63
C GLY A 287 2.33 21.33 -9.34
N LEU A 288 2.71 22.60 -9.14
CA LEU A 288 3.44 23.09 -7.96
C LEU A 288 4.80 22.41 -7.76
N GLU A 289 5.58 22.31 -8.84
CA GLU A 289 6.96 21.83 -8.77
C GLU A 289 7.79 22.71 -7.82
N LEU A 290 8.76 22.07 -7.17
CA LEU A 290 9.75 22.74 -6.35
C LEU A 290 10.63 23.64 -7.22
N THR A 291 10.89 24.84 -6.74
CA THR A 291 11.83 25.77 -7.37
C THR A 291 13.10 25.84 -6.53
N GLU A 292 14.24 25.44 -7.11
CA GLU A 292 15.53 25.62 -6.45
C GLU A 292 16.01 27.08 -6.58
N LEU A 293 16.34 27.69 -5.44
CA LEU A 293 16.76 29.09 -5.31
C LEU A 293 18.15 29.22 -4.66
N THR A 294 18.91 28.14 -4.58
CA THR A 294 20.26 28.13 -3.99
C THR A 294 21.17 29.16 -4.67
N GLU A 295 21.24 29.14 -6.01
CA GLU A 295 22.05 30.09 -6.78
C GLU A 295 21.48 31.52 -6.72
N TYR A 296 20.15 31.65 -6.66
CA TYR A 296 19.47 32.94 -6.52
C TYR A 296 19.86 33.66 -5.21
N PHE A 297 19.99 32.90 -4.12
CA PHE A 297 20.33 33.42 -2.79
C PHE A 297 21.82 33.31 -2.43
N LYS A 298 22.72 33.02 -3.39
CA LYS A 298 24.15 32.80 -3.10
C LYS A 298 24.83 33.96 -2.36
N ASP A 299 24.43 35.19 -2.69
CA ASP A 299 24.99 36.44 -2.13
C ASP A 299 24.11 37.01 -1.00
N THR A 300 23.13 36.22 -0.52
CA THR A 300 22.15 36.70 0.45
C THR A 300 22.79 37.11 1.77
N THR A 301 22.28 38.18 2.37
CA THR A 301 22.64 38.56 3.75
C THR A 301 21.78 37.84 4.79
N PHE A 302 20.68 37.20 4.36
CA PHE A 302 19.75 36.55 5.28
C PHE A 302 20.32 35.21 5.79
N ARG A 303 20.68 35.18 7.08
CA ARG A 303 21.39 34.03 7.70
C ARG A 303 20.70 32.67 7.49
N VAL A 304 19.37 32.63 7.42
CA VAL A 304 18.64 31.36 7.24
C VAL A 304 18.84 30.78 5.85
N PHE A 305 19.01 31.62 4.82
CA PHE A 305 19.21 31.21 3.43
C PHE A 305 20.70 31.06 3.06
N LYS A 306 21.63 31.34 3.99
CA LYS A 306 23.04 30.94 3.89
C LYS A 306 23.17 29.44 4.19
N ALA A 307 22.64 28.63 3.30
CA ALA A 307 22.52 27.18 3.43
C ALA A 307 22.98 26.47 2.14
N PRO A 308 23.38 25.19 2.21
CA PRO A 308 23.81 24.45 1.02
C PRO A 308 22.67 24.22 0.01
N TYR A 309 21.41 24.28 0.45
CA TYR A 309 20.24 24.26 -0.41
C TYR A 309 19.19 25.28 0.08
N VAL A 310 18.56 25.97 -0.86
CA VAL A 310 17.35 26.79 -0.63
C VAL A 310 16.35 26.45 -1.71
N GLY A 311 15.17 25.97 -1.33
CA GLY A 311 14.09 25.66 -2.25
C GLY A 311 12.79 26.36 -1.88
N ALA A 312 11.87 26.46 -2.84
CA ALA A 312 10.57 27.05 -2.67
C ALA A 312 9.44 26.21 -3.27
N VAL A 313 8.23 26.37 -2.71
CA VAL A 313 6.97 25.90 -3.30
C VAL A 313 5.93 27.00 -3.22
N VAL A 314 5.19 27.21 -4.31
CA VAL A 314 4.17 28.26 -4.41
C VAL A 314 2.80 27.69 -4.04
N MET A 315 2.08 28.39 -3.16
CA MET A 315 0.68 28.15 -2.84
C MET A 315 -0.19 29.19 -3.56
N PRO A 316 -0.95 28.78 -4.59
CA PRO A 316 -1.88 29.67 -5.29
C PRO A 316 -2.90 30.29 -4.35
N GLY A 317 -3.09 31.61 -4.42
CA GLY A 317 -4.06 32.34 -3.57
C GLY A 317 -3.68 32.38 -2.07
N GLY A 318 -2.49 31.89 -1.71
CA GLY A 318 -2.05 31.73 -0.34
C GLY A 318 -1.73 33.05 0.40
N ALA A 319 -1.64 34.19 -0.29
CA ALA A 319 -1.35 35.48 0.35
C ALA A 319 -2.46 35.93 1.31
N SER A 320 -3.71 35.52 1.03
CA SER A 320 -4.89 35.86 1.81
C SER A 320 -5.03 35.09 3.12
N GLN A 321 -4.11 34.16 3.41
CA GLN A 321 -4.18 33.31 4.60
C GLN A 321 -4.09 34.13 5.90
N PRO A 322 -4.95 33.87 6.90
CA PRO A 322 -4.82 34.48 8.22
C PRO A 322 -3.49 34.14 8.88
N ARG A 323 -2.97 35.05 9.72
CA ARG A 323 -1.72 34.84 10.44
C ARG A 323 -1.68 33.53 11.24
N ARG A 324 -2.81 33.15 11.86
CA ARG A 324 -2.96 31.88 12.58
C ARG A 324 -2.69 30.65 11.71
N THR A 325 -3.09 30.69 10.43
CA THR A 325 -2.85 29.61 9.47
C THR A 325 -1.36 29.53 9.11
N LEU A 326 -0.70 30.66 8.94
CA LEU A 326 0.75 30.72 8.70
C LEU A 326 1.56 30.23 9.90
N ASP A 327 1.10 30.49 11.13
CA ASP A 327 1.70 29.94 12.35
C ASP A 327 1.47 28.42 12.44
N ALA A 328 0.31 27.92 12.03
CA ALA A 328 0.04 26.47 11.96
C ALA A 328 0.97 25.74 10.97
N TRP A 329 1.35 26.38 9.84
CA TRP A 329 2.37 25.85 8.94
C TRP A 329 3.75 25.74 9.60
N GLN A 330 4.11 26.64 10.52
CA GLN A 330 5.36 26.51 11.29
C GLN A 330 5.35 25.27 12.18
N GLU A 331 4.26 25.06 12.91
CA GLU A 331 4.12 23.89 13.79
C GLU A 331 4.05 22.59 12.99
N TRP A 332 3.35 22.60 11.85
CA TRP A 332 3.30 21.47 10.91
C TRP A 332 4.69 21.06 10.41
N ALA A 333 5.57 22.03 10.15
CA ALA A 333 6.95 21.77 9.74
C ALA A 333 7.81 21.24 10.90
N LYS A 334 7.64 21.79 12.11
CA LYS A 334 8.35 21.32 13.32
C LYS A 334 8.02 19.88 13.69
N GLN A 335 6.76 19.47 13.52
CA GLN A 335 6.34 18.08 13.71
C GLN A 335 7.04 17.09 12.76
N ARG A 336 7.65 17.59 11.68
CA ARG A 336 8.43 16.83 10.69
C ARG A 336 9.95 17.06 10.85
N GLY A 337 10.39 17.52 12.02
CA GLY A 337 11.81 17.71 12.34
C GLY A 337 12.44 19.00 11.79
N ALA A 338 11.68 19.83 11.05
CA ALA A 338 12.21 21.09 10.53
C ALA A 338 12.22 22.20 11.60
N LYS A 339 13.06 23.22 11.41
CA LYS A 339 13.10 24.39 12.33
C LYS A 339 11.91 25.34 12.12
N GLY A 340 11.28 25.28 10.95
CA GLY A 340 10.14 26.10 10.53
C GLY A 340 9.97 26.04 9.01
N LEU A 341 8.96 26.75 8.51
CA LEU A 341 8.67 26.87 7.08
C LEU A 341 8.62 28.35 6.70
N ALA A 342 9.73 28.88 6.20
CA ALA A 342 9.83 30.30 5.86
C ALA A 342 8.84 30.66 4.75
N TYR A 343 8.36 31.91 4.71
CA TYR A 343 7.37 32.32 3.70
C TYR A 343 7.46 33.80 3.31
N VAL A 344 6.97 34.08 2.09
CA VAL A 344 6.70 35.40 1.53
C VAL A 344 5.27 35.43 1.01
N LEU A 345 4.54 36.52 1.26
CA LEU A 345 3.20 36.74 0.71
C LEU A 345 3.29 37.79 -0.39
N ILE A 346 2.80 37.47 -1.58
CA ILE A 346 2.67 38.43 -2.68
C ILE A 346 1.27 39.03 -2.60
N GLN A 347 1.18 40.29 -2.18
CA GLN A 347 -0.11 40.97 -2.13
C GLN A 347 -0.68 41.20 -3.54
N GLU A 348 -1.97 41.53 -3.64
CA GLU A 348 -2.65 41.76 -4.93
C GLU A 348 -2.02 42.90 -5.76
N ASP A 349 -1.39 43.88 -5.09
CA ASP A 349 -0.66 44.98 -5.74
C ASP A 349 0.81 44.61 -6.10
N GLY A 350 1.21 43.37 -5.83
CA GLY A 350 2.58 42.88 -6.04
C GLY A 350 3.54 43.16 -4.88
N GLU A 351 3.11 43.81 -3.79
CA GLU A 351 3.98 44.05 -2.63
C GLU A 351 4.36 42.72 -1.95
N LEU A 352 5.66 42.51 -1.71
CA LEU A 352 6.15 41.36 -0.97
C LEU A 352 6.18 41.62 0.54
N THR A 353 5.33 40.93 1.28
CA THR A 353 5.26 41.00 2.75
C THR A 353 5.63 39.66 3.40
N GLY A 354 5.74 39.65 4.73
CA GLY A 354 6.13 38.47 5.51
C GLY A 354 7.54 38.54 6.11
N PRO A 355 7.92 37.55 6.93
CA PRO A 355 9.17 37.58 7.68
C PRO A 355 10.41 37.48 6.79
N VAL A 356 10.37 36.68 5.71
CA VAL A 356 11.49 36.56 4.76
C VAL A 356 11.68 37.86 4.00
N ALA A 357 10.57 38.44 3.49
CA ALA A 357 10.60 39.66 2.71
C ALA A 357 11.32 40.79 3.47
N LYS A 358 11.17 40.90 4.79
CA LYS A 358 11.85 41.93 5.61
C LYS A 358 13.37 41.77 5.74
N ASN A 359 13.93 40.60 5.41
CA ASN A 359 15.33 40.26 5.67
C ASN A 359 16.17 40.04 4.40
N ILE A 360 15.54 39.95 3.24
CA ILE A 360 16.20 39.87 1.93
C ILE A 360 16.41 41.28 1.35
N THR A 361 17.39 41.41 0.46
CA THR A 361 17.76 42.64 -0.22
C THR A 361 16.69 43.07 -1.24
N ASP A 362 16.72 44.33 -1.66
CA ASP A 362 15.78 44.84 -2.68
C ASP A 362 15.95 44.15 -4.04
N ALA A 363 17.18 43.76 -4.40
CA ALA A 363 17.46 42.99 -5.62
C ALA A 363 16.83 41.59 -5.54
N GLU A 364 17.01 40.89 -4.42
CA GLU A 364 16.39 39.58 -4.18
C GLU A 364 14.86 39.69 -4.09
N ARG A 365 14.31 40.80 -3.60
CA ARG A 365 12.86 41.03 -3.55
C ARG A 365 12.29 41.21 -4.95
N ALA A 366 12.94 42.00 -5.80
CA ALA A 366 12.43 42.34 -7.13
C ALA A 366 12.33 41.14 -8.08
N GLY A 367 13.28 40.19 -8.01
CA GLY A 367 13.31 39.02 -8.90
C GLY A 367 12.57 37.78 -8.39
N LEU A 368 12.08 37.79 -7.14
CA LEU A 368 11.62 36.55 -6.48
C LEU A 368 10.36 35.95 -7.11
N ALA A 369 9.40 36.80 -7.48
CA ALA A 369 8.16 36.36 -8.13
C ALA A 369 8.45 35.71 -9.49
N GLU A 370 9.35 36.30 -10.28
CA GLU A 370 9.79 35.76 -11.57
C GLU A 370 10.54 34.43 -11.39
N ALA A 371 11.48 34.37 -10.44
CA ALA A 371 12.26 33.17 -10.16
C ALA A 371 11.39 31.97 -9.74
N THR A 372 10.25 32.21 -9.10
CA THR A 372 9.34 31.16 -8.61
C THR A 372 8.09 30.98 -9.47
N GLY A 373 7.87 31.82 -10.49
CA GLY A 373 6.63 31.84 -11.26
C GLY A 373 5.38 32.25 -10.45
N ALA A 374 5.57 32.80 -9.25
CA ALA A 374 4.47 33.20 -8.36
C ALA A 374 3.77 34.48 -8.88
N LYS A 375 2.46 34.57 -8.64
CA LYS A 375 1.61 35.68 -9.07
C LYS A 375 1.14 36.52 -7.87
N PRO A 376 0.67 37.77 -8.10
CA PRO A 376 -0.08 38.50 -7.08
C PRO A 376 -1.20 37.64 -6.49
N GLY A 377 -1.30 37.62 -5.16
CA GLY A 377 -2.22 36.75 -4.41
C GLY A 377 -1.61 35.45 -3.88
N ASP A 378 -0.38 35.07 -4.29
CA ASP A 378 0.23 33.80 -3.90
C ASP A 378 1.08 33.87 -2.62
N CYS A 379 1.28 32.71 -1.98
CA CYS A 379 2.25 32.55 -0.89
C CYS A 379 3.40 31.65 -1.35
N ILE A 380 4.63 32.11 -1.23
CA ILE A 380 5.82 31.30 -1.47
C ILE A 380 6.32 30.75 -0.14
N PHE A 381 6.37 29.43 0.01
CA PHE A 381 7.00 28.76 1.14
C PHE A 381 8.44 28.37 0.79
N PHE A 382 9.32 28.34 1.80
CA PHE A 382 10.74 28.06 1.66
C PHE A 382 11.23 27.06 2.69
N ALA A 383 12.14 26.19 2.27
CA ALA A 383 12.98 25.38 3.15
C ALA A 383 14.45 25.61 2.77
N ALA A 384 15.29 25.74 3.79
CA ALA A 384 16.72 25.97 3.64
C ALA A 384 17.50 25.14 4.65
N GLY A 385 18.57 24.50 4.19
CA GLY A 385 19.37 23.57 4.99
C GLY A 385 19.97 22.47 4.13
N GLU A 386 20.06 21.26 4.69
CA GLU A 386 20.46 20.06 3.93
C GLU A 386 19.45 19.76 2.82
N ALA A 387 19.93 19.35 1.65
CA ALA A 387 19.10 19.21 0.44
C ALA A 387 18.01 18.15 0.61
N LYS A 388 18.35 16.93 1.07
CA LYS A 388 17.41 15.81 1.24
C LYS A 388 16.24 16.20 2.16
N ALA A 389 16.55 16.69 3.37
CA ALA A 389 15.55 17.10 4.35
C ALA A 389 14.70 18.30 3.89
N SER A 390 15.32 19.29 3.23
CA SER A 390 14.60 20.48 2.75
C SER A 390 13.66 20.15 1.59
N ARG A 391 14.10 19.30 0.66
CA ARG A 391 13.25 18.78 -0.44
C ARG A 391 12.09 17.95 0.10
N ALA A 392 12.34 17.03 1.05
CA ALA A 392 11.29 16.25 1.69
C ALA A 392 10.24 17.13 2.38
N LEU A 393 10.67 18.17 3.10
CA LEU A 393 9.74 19.12 3.73
C LEU A 393 8.89 19.87 2.70
N LEU A 394 9.50 20.36 1.62
CA LEU A 394 8.78 21.09 0.57
C LEU A 394 7.86 20.17 -0.24
N GLY A 395 8.27 18.93 -0.52
CA GLY A 395 7.44 17.92 -1.16
C GLY A 395 6.19 17.58 -0.34
N ALA A 396 6.36 17.43 0.98
CA ALA A 396 5.22 17.27 1.88
C ALA A 396 4.33 18.53 1.92
N ALA A 397 4.92 19.73 1.89
CA ALA A 397 4.17 20.99 1.87
C ALA A 397 3.39 21.14 0.56
N ARG A 398 3.98 20.75 -0.57
CA ARG A 398 3.34 20.70 -1.89
C ARG A 398 2.05 19.88 -1.87
N VAL A 399 2.09 18.67 -1.32
CA VAL A 399 0.92 17.78 -1.23
C VAL A 399 -0.16 18.37 -0.31
N GLU A 400 0.24 18.89 0.86
CA GLU A 400 -0.68 19.57 1.77
C GLU A 400 -1.33 20.81 1.13
N ILE A 401 -0.58 21.59 0.34
CA ILE A 401 -1.13 22.70 -0.45
C ILE A 401 -2.14 22.17 -1.46
N GLY A 402 -1.81 21.09 -2.18
CA GLY A 402 -2.69 20.45 -3.15
C GLY A 402 -4.06 20.08 -2.56
N HIS A 403 -4.07 19.47 -1.37
CA HIS A 403 -5.31 19.17 -0.63
C HIS A 403 -6.07 20.43 -0.21
N ARG A 404 -5.38 21.42 0.37
CA ARG A 404 -6.04 22.66 0.87
C ARG A 404 -6.60 23.54 -0.23
N THR A 405 -6.05 23.46 -1.44
CA THR A 405 -6.46 24.25 -2.60
C THR A 405 -7.39 23.49 -3.54
N GLY A 406 -7.67 22.22 -3.27
CA GLY A 406 -8.51 21.37 -4.13
C GLY A 406 -7.89 21.11 -5.50
N LEU A 407 -6.55 21.19 -5.62
CA LEU A 407 -5.83 20.90 -6.87
C LEU A 407 -5.73 19.39 -7.13
N ILE A 408 -5.78 18.58 -6.07
CA ILE A 408 -5.84 17.13 -6.16
C ILE A 408 -7.30 16.74 -6.38
N LYS A 409 -7.59 16.10 -7.51
CA LYS A 409 -8.90 15.55 -7.80
C LYS A 409 -8.91 14.05 -7.54
N ASP A 410 -9.96 13.57 -6.89
CA ASP A 410 -10.08 12.19 -6.44
C ASP A 410 -10.40 11.21 -7.59
N ASP A 411 -10.93 11.70 -8.71
CA ASP A 411 -11.29 10.92 -9.90
C ASP A 411 -10.16 10.84 -10.96
N GLU A 412 -9.04 11.53 -10.74
CA GLU A 412 -7.89 11.49 -11.65
C GLU A 412 -6.87 10.43 -11.25
N TRP A 413 -6.33 9.74 -12.27
CA TRP A 413 -5.31 8.71 -12.12
C TRP A 413 -4.02 9.13 -12.82
N SER A 414 -2.92 9.12 -12.07
CA SER A 414 -1.59 9.43 -12.55
C SER A 414 -0.62 8.31 -12.22
N PHE A 415 0.12 7.86 -13.23
CA PHE A 415 1.14 6.83 -13.11
C PHE A 415 2.48 7.35 -13.58
N VAL A 416 3.55 6.97 -12.88
CA VAL A 416 4.92 7.26 -13.28
C VAL A 416 5.86 6.16 -12.82
N TRP A 417 6.80 5.79 -13.67
CA TRP A 417 7.97 5.01 -13.29
C TRP A 417 9.07 5.93 -12.80
N VAL A 418 9.60 5.68 -11.60
CA VAL A 418 10.80 6.31 -11.09
C VAL A 418 11.97 5.36 -11.28
N VAL A 419 12.95 5.80 -12.07
CA VAL A 419 14.12 4.99 -12.46
C VAL A 419 15.40 5.70 -12.01
N ASP A 420 16.54 5.05 -12.15
CA ASP A 420 17.85 5.68 -11.93
C ASP A 420 18.06 6.12 -10.47
N ALA A 421 17.54 5.33 -9.53
CA ALA A 421 17.77 5.54 -8.10
C ALA A 421 19.26 5.35 -7.75
N PRO A 422 19.77 6.04 -6.72
CA PRO A 422 21.09 5.76 -6.17
C PRO A 422 21.19 4.30 -5.72
N MET A 423 22.36 3.69 -5.90
CA MET A 423 22.60 2.32 -5.46
C MET A 423 22.75 2.23 -3.93
N PHE A 424 23.40 3.23 -3.35
CA PHE A 424 23.66 3.30 -1.92
C PHE A 424 23.18 4.62 -1.33
N GLU A 425 22.83 4.59 -0.05
CA GLU A 425 22.64 5.77 0.78
C GLU A 425 23.44 5.67 2.07
N SER A 426 23.55 6.78 2.79
CA SER A 426 24.24 6.79 4.08
C SER A 426 23.49 5.92 5.10
N ALA A 427 24.21 5.04 5.81
CA ALA A 427 23.64 4.23 6.87
C ALA A 427 23.01 5.07 8.01
N ALA A 428 23.58 6.26 8.26
CA ALA A 428 23.02 7.20 9.23
C ALA A 428 21.68 7.77 8.75
N GLU A 429 21.54 8.06 7.46
CA GLU A 429 20.30 8.57 6.87
C GLU A 429 19.21 7.50 6.87
N ALA A 430 19.54 6.26 6.50
CA ALA A 430 18.60 5.14 6.55
C ALA A 430 18.10 4.86 7.99
N THR A 431 18.99 4.98 8.98
CA THR A 431 18.59 4.81 10.38
C THR A 431 17.67 5.96 10.84
N GLU A 432 17.91 7.18 10.36
CA GLU A 432 17.07 8.35 10.68
C GLU A 432 15.67 8.26 10.03
N SER A 433 15.54 7.62 8.85
CA SER A 433 14.24 7.33 8.22
C SER A 433 13.47 6.16 8.86
N GLY A 434 14.12 5.43 9.78
CA GLY A 434 13.53 4.30 10.49
C GLY A 434 13.77 2.94 9.84
N ASP A 435 14.67 2.87 8.85
CA ASP A 435 15.08 1.64 8.18
C ASP A 435 16.24 0.97 8.93
N VAL A 436 16.39 -0.34 8.76
CA VAL A 436 17.52 -1.07 9.33
C VAL A 436 18.69 -1.02 8.35
N ALA A 437 19.72 -0.24 8.69
CA ALA A 437 20.95 -0.21 7.91
C ALA A 437 21.52 -1.62 7.74
N LEU A 438 21.79 -2.00 6.49
CA LEU A 438 22.35 -3.29 6.16
C LEU A 438 23.88 -3.22 6.22
N GLY A 439 24.46 -4.04 7.08
CA GLY A 439 25.92 -4.10 7.28
C GLY A 439 26.43 -3.12 8.33
N HIS A 440 27.73 -2.82 8.29
CA HIS A 440 28.45 -2.13 9.37
C HIS A 440 29.26 -0.91 8.87
N SER A 441 28.96 -0.43 7.66
CA SER A 441 29.69 0.67 7.03
C SER A 441 28.92 2.01 7.07
N ALA A 442 29.51 3.04 6.46
CA ALA A 442 28.85 4.31 6.23
C ALA A 442 27.76 4.26 5.13
N TRP A 443 27.70 3.18 4.35
CA TRP A 443 26.78 2.99 3.23
C TRP A 443 25.86 1.78 3.47
N THR A 444 24.61 1.91 3.04
CA THR A 444 23.63 0.83 2.95
C THR A 444 22.95 0.88 1.58
N ALA A 445 22.31 -0.21 1.15
CA ALA A 445 21.58 -0.26 -0.11
C ALA A 445 20.26 0.51 -0.01
N VAL A 446 19.88 1.25 -1.08
CA VAL A 446 18.60 1.98 -1.14
C VAL A 446 17.41 1.03 -1.29
N HIS A 447 17.51 0.03 -2.17
CA HIS A 447 16.46 -0.98 -2.36
C HIS A 447 16.77 -2.27 -1.59
N HIS A 448 17.82 -2.98 -1.99
CA HIS A 448 18.34 -4.17 -1.31
C HIS A 448 19.73 -4.54 -1.87
N ALA A 449 20.49 -5.34 -1.14
CA ALA A 449 21.88 -5.69 -1.47
C ALA A 449 22.08 -6.49 -2.77
N PHE A 450 21.02 -7.01 -3.38
CA PHE A 450 21.07 -7.85 -4.60
C PHE A 450 20.83 -7.07 -5.89
N THR A 451 20.64 -5.75 -5.82
CA THR A 451 20.37 -4.88 -6.98
C THR A 451 21.64 -4.65 -7.78
N SER A 452 21.58 -4.83 -9.10
CA SER A 452 22.70 -4.59 -9.99
C SER A 452 22.99 -3.08 -10.11
N PRO A 453 24.26 -2.65 -10.12
CA PRO A 453 24.60 -1.31 -10.62
C PRO A 453 24.25 -1.21 -12.09
N LYS A 454 23.95 -0.01 -12.59
CA LYS A 454 23.90 0.17 -14.04
C LYS A 454 25.27 -0.15 -14.67
N PRO A 455 25.31 -0.62 -15.94
CA PRO A 455 26.56 -1.04 -16.59
C PRO A 455 27.69 0.01 -16.52
N GLU A 456 27.36 1.29 -16.62
CA GLU A 456 28.33 2.39 -16.57
C GLU A 456 28.98 2.60 -15.19
N PHE A 457 28.39 2.08 -14.11
CA PHE A 457 28.95 2.15 -12.75
C PHE A 457 29.58 0.84 -12.28
N MET A 458 29.58 -0.21 -13.11
CA MET A 458 30.06 -1.56 -12.73
C MET A 458 31.50 -1.56 -12.21
N ASP A 459 32.35 -0.68 -12.74
CA ASP A 459 33.77 -0.59 -12.37
C ASP A 459 34.04 0.44 -11.26
N THR A 460 33.06 1.28 -10.90
CA THR A 460 33.27 2.42 -9.99
C THR A 460 32.44 2.38 -8.72
N PHE A 461 31.35 1.60 -8.66
CA PHE A 461 30.38 1.65 -7.55
C PHE A 461 30.97 1.40 -6.15
N ASP A 462 32.11 0.70 -6.06
CA ASP A 462 32.80 0.41 -4.81
C ASP A 462 33.90 1.42 -4.45
N THR A 463 34.32 2.25 -5.41
CA THR A 463 35.29 3.33 -5.21
C THR A 463 34.66 4.71 -5.10
N ASP A 464 33.51 4.91 -5.75
CA ASP A 464 32.67 6.10 -5.70
C ASP A 464 31.19 5.71 -5.51
N PRO A 465 30.82 5.14 -4.33
CA PRO A 465 29.48 4.63 -4.07
C PRO A 465 28.38 5.70 -4.12
N GLY A 466 28.73 6.97 -3.87
CA GLY A 466 27.76 8.07 -3.85
C GLY A 466 27.25 8.49 -5.22
N SER A 467 27.99 8.22 -6.30
CA SER A 467 27.55 8.51 -7.67
C SER A 467 26.90 7.32 -8.38
N ALA A 468 27.04 6.12 -7.83
CA ALA A 468 26.57 4.88 -8.43
C ALA A 468 25.04 4.84 -8.49
N LEU A 469 24.50 4.55 -9.67
CA LEU A 469 23.07 4.34 -9.88
C LEU A 469 22.74 2.85 -9.95
N ALA A 470 21.62 2.50 -9.32
CA ALA A 470 21.03 1.20 -9.37
C ALA A 470 20.27 0.98 -10.68
N TYR A 471 20.27 -0.28 -11.13
CA TYR A 471 19.40 -0.74 -12.19
C TYR A 471 18.01 -1.11 -11.61
N ALA A 472 17.38 -0.12 -10.97
CA ALA A 472 16.14 -0.25 -10.21
C ALA A 472 15.03 0.67 -10.74
N TYR A 473 13.80 0.30 -10.46
CA TYR A 473 12.60 0.96 -10.97
C TYR A 473 11.42 0.75 -10.01
N ASP A 474 10.71 1.84 -9.75
CA ASP A 474 9.49 1.85 -8.95
C ASP A 474 8.33 2.40 -9.77
N ILE A 475 7.15 1.81 -9.63
CA ILE A 475 5.92 2.33 -10.22
C ILE A 475 5.07 3.01 -9.14
N VAL A 476 4.71 4.25 -9.44
CA VAL A 476 3.99 5.14 -8.54
C VAL A 476 2.63 5.45 -9.13
N CYS A 477 1.59 5.39 -8.31
CA CYS A 477 0.22 5.77 -8.65
C CYS A 477 -0.28 6.80 -7.64
N ASN A 478 -0.66 8.00 -8.09
CA ASN A 478 -1.24 9.05 -7.25
C ASN A 478 -0.41 9.33 -5.97
N GLY A 479 0.92 9.39 -6.10
CA GLY A 479 1.85 9.61 -4.98
C GLY A 479 2.08 8.40 -4.06
N ASN A 480 1.57 7.21 -4.44
CA ASN A 480 1.79 5.97 -3.72
C ASN A 480 2.69 5.06 -4.54
N GLU A 481 3.78 4.58 -3.95
CA GLU A 481 4.54 3.46 -4.50
C GLU A 481 3.64 2.21 -4.50
N ILE A 482 3.36 1.64 -5.67
CA ILE A 482 2.52 0.45 -5.81
C ILE A 482 3.32 -0.81 -6.16
N GLY A 483 4.56 -0.64 -6.60
CA GLY A 483 5.50 -1.73 -6.81
C GLY A 483 6.91 -1.23 -7.09
N GLY A 484 7.89 -2.10 -6.85
CA GLY A 484 9.30 -1.79 -6.98
C GLY A 484 10.12 -3.03 -7.34
N GLY A 485 11.21 -2.83 -8.07
CA GLY A 485 11.99 -3.90 -8.65
C GLY A 485 13.38 -3.48 -9.09
N SER A 486 14.18 -4.46 -9.48
CA SER A 486 15.50 -4.21 -10.06
C SER A 486 16.00 -5.41 -10.87
N ILE A 487 16.98 -5.14 -11.73
CA ILE A 487 17.84 -6.16 -12.30
C ILE A 487 18.80 -6.65 -11.21
N ARG A 488 19.00 -7.97 -11.12
CA ARG A 488 19.76 -8.59 -10.04
C ARG A 488 21.22 -8.77 -10.40
N ILE A 489 22.06 -8.73 -9.37
CA ILE A 489 23.42 -9.24 -9.46
C ILE A 489 23.35 -10.76 -9.59
N HIS A 490 23.88 -11.30 -10.69
CA HIS A 490 23.99 -12.74 -10.92
C HIS A 490 25.46 -13.23 -10.87
N ARG A 491 26.41 -12.31 -10.66
CA ARG A 491 27.84 -12.56 -10.60
C ARG A 491 28.36 -12.49 -9.17
N ARG A 492 29.01 -13.56 -8.71
CA ARG A 492 29.56 -13.67 -7.35
C ARG A 492 30.53 -12.53 -7.01
N ASP A 493 31.46 -12.21 -7.90
CA ASP A 493 32.48 -11.19 -7.68
C ASP A 493 31.88 -9.79 -7.52
N VAL A 494 30.81 -9.49 -8.26
CA VAL A 494 30.07 -8.23 -8.13
C VAL A 494 29.31 -8.19 -6.80
N GLN A 495 28.65 -9.30 -6.41
CA GLN A 495 27.90 -9.37 -5.15
C GLN A 495 28.81 -9.20 -3.94
N GLU A 496 30.00 -9.80 -3.96
CA GLU A 496 31.01 -9.67 -2.91
C GLU A 496 31.53 -8.22 -2.79
N ARG A 497 31.72 -7.51 -3.91
CA ARG A 497 32.08 -6.07 -3.90
C ARG A 497 30.98 -5.22 -3.27
N VAL A 498 29.71 -5.49 -3.56
CA VAL A 498 28.57 -4.78 -2.93
C VAL A 498 28.54 -5.02 -1.43
N PHE A 499 28.72 -6.27 -0.98
CA PHE A 499 28.86 -6.57 0.45
C PHE A 499 30.04 -5.85 1.09
N GLY A 500 31.17 -5.76 0.38
CA GLY A 500 32.33 -5.00 0.81
C GLY A 500 32.03 -3.51 1.05
N VAL A 501 31.30 -2.86 0.15
CA VAL A 501 30.84 -1.47 0.32
C VAL A 501 30.01 -1.30 1.59
N MET A 502 29.14 -2.27 1.87
CA MET A 502 28.28 -2.30 3.05
C MET A 502 29.00 -2.71 4.34
N GLY A 503 30.29 -3.06 4.27
CA GLY A 503 31.08 -3.48 5.41
C GLY A 503 30.78 -4.91 5.89
N ILE A 504 30.23 -5.75 5.01
CA ILE A 504 29.98 -7.17 5.27
C ILE A 504 31.20 -7.95 4.76
N GLY A 505 31.95 -8.54 5.69
CA GLY A 505 33.15 -9.33 5.36
C GLY A 505 32.81 -10.69 4.74
N GLU A 506 33.82 -11.38 4.19
CA GLU A 506 33.64 -12.68 3.52
C GLU A 506 33.03 -13.75 4.43
N GLU A 507 33.48 -13.85 5.69
CA GLU A 507 32.96 -14.82 6.66
C GLU A 507 31.48 -14.57 6.96
N GLU A 508 31.09 -13.30 7.18
CA GLU A 508 29.71 -12.91 7.43
C GLU A 508 28.83 -13.10 6.18
N ALA A 509 29.34 -12.76 5.00
CA ALA A 509 28.65 -12.97 3.73
C ALA A 509 28.42 -14.45 3.46
N GLN A 510 29.42 -15.31 3.69
CA GLN A 510 29.29 -16.76 3.53
C GLN A 510 28.37 -17.35 4.60
N GLU A 511 28.45 -16.87 5.84
CA GLU A 511 27.55 -17.31 6.90
C GLU A 511 26.10 -16.99 6.52
N LYS A 512 25.77 -15.74 6.18
CA LYS A 512 24.39 -15.29 5.96
C LYS A 512 23.84 -15.67 4.59
N PHE A 513 24.64 -15.49 3.54
CA PHE A 513 24.23 -15.58 2.13
C PHE A 513 25.00 -16.64 1.33
N GLY A 514 25.78 -17.50 1.99
CA GLY A 514 26.61 -18.51 1.32
C GLY A 514 25.83 -19.40 0.36
N PHE A 515 24.60 -19.77 0.69
CA PHE A 515 23.75 -20.57 -0.20
C PHE A 515 23.42 -19.86 -1.53
N LEU A 516 23.25 -18.53 -1.52
CA LEU A 516 23.02 -17.73 -2.73
C LEU A 516 24.33 -17.58 -3.51
N LEU A 517 25.41 -17.22 -2.83
CA LEU A 517 26.74 -17.07 -3.43
C LEU A 517 27.25 -18.39 -4.06
N ASP A 518 26.96 -19.51 -3.42
CA ASP A 518 27.26 -20.84 -3.94
C ASP A 518 26.39 -21.17 -5.14
N ALA A 519 25.09 -20.83 -5.13
CA ALA A 519 24.21 -21.02 -6.27
C ALA A 519 24.71 -20.27 -7.53
N PHE A 520 25.23 -19.05 -7.37
CA PHE A 520 25.77 -18.25 -8.48
C PHE A 520 26.97 -18.90 -9.18
N LYS A 521 27.68 -19.84 -8.54
CA LYS A 521 28.79 -20.58 -9.16
C LYS A 521 28.32 -21.56 -10.23
N TYR A 522 27.05 -21.96 -10.21
CA TYR A 522 26.50 -22.99 -11.08
C TYR A 522 25.75 -22.43 -12.29
N GLY A 523 26.14 -21.24 -12.75
CA GLY A 523 25.59 -20.63 -13.97
C GLY A 523 24.28 -19.87 -13.74
N ALA A 524 24.27 -18.93 -12.78
CA ALA A 524 23.14 -18.04 -12.60
C ALA A 524 22.92 -17.15 -13.84
N PRO A 525 21.70 -17.10 -14.41
CA PRO A 525 21.41 -16.27 -15.57
C PRO A 525 21.31 -14.79 -15.19
N PRO A 526 21.45 -13.85 -16.14
CA PRO A 526 20.92 -12.50 -15.95
C PRO A 526 19.44 -12.59 -15.58
N MET A 527 19.01 -11.85 -14.56
CA MET A 527 17.65 -11.93 -14.05
C MET A 527 17.19 -10.59 -13.51
N GLY A 528 15.89 -10.37 -13.51
CA GLY A 528 15.25 -9.18 -12.99
C GLY A 528 13.83 -9.47 -12.55
N GLY A 529 13.30 -8.60 -11.71
CA GLY A 529 11.94 -8.79 -11.22
C GLY A 529 11.35 -7.55 -10.58
N ILE A 530 10.11 -7.70 -10.12
CA ILE A 530 9.32 -6.65 -9.49
C ILE A 530 8.40 -7.28 -8.45
N ALA A 531 8.07 -6.53 -7.41
CA ALA A 531 7.02 -6.89 -6.48
C ALA A 531 6.02 -5.74 -6.37
N PHE A 532 4.72 -6.05 -6.46
CA PHE A 532 3.66 -5.08 -6.21
C PHE A 532 3.15 -5.20 -4.78
N GLY A 533 3.02 -4.06 -4.09
CA GLY A 533 2.35 -3.96 -2.80
C GLY A 533 0.85 -4.20 -2.98
N TRP A 534 0.43 -5.46 -2.95
CA TRP A 534 -0.89 -5.87 -3.44
C TRP A 534 -2.04 -5.28 -2.62
N ASP A 535 -1.85 -5.15 -1.31
CA ASP A 535 -2.81 -4.46 -0.44
C ASP A 535 -2.98 -2.98 -0.82
N ARG A 536 -1.89 -2.31 -1.23
CA ARG A 536 -1.93 -0.90 -1.67
C ARG A 536 -2.59 -0.73 -3.03
N VAL A 537 -2.28 -1.63 -3.97
CA VAL A 537 -2.95 -1.68 -5.27
C VAL A 537 -4.46 -1.79 -5.08
N VAL A 538 -4.93 -2.75 -4.28
CA VAL A 538 -6.37 -2.96 -4.07
C VAL A 538 -7.01 -1.81 -3.29
N SER A 539 -6.30 -1.18 -2.33
CA SER A 539 -6.85 -0.03 -1.60
C SER A 539 -7.08 1.18 -2.51
N LEU A 540 -6.16 1.42 -3.45
CA LEU A 540 -6.34 2.44 -4.48
C LEU A 540 -7.54 2.12 -5.37
N LEU A 541 -7.64 0.91 -5.93
CA LEU A 541 -8.78 0.51 -6.77
C LEU A 541 -10.12 0.64 -6.04
N ALA A 542 -10.14 0.34 -4.74
CA ALA A 542 -11.33 0.44 -3.92
C ALA A 542 -11.69 1.89 -3.53
N GLY A 543 -10.76 2.85 -3.67
CA GLY A 543 -10.95 4.22 -3.24
C GLY A 543 -10.94 4.38 -1.72
N VAL A 544 -10.11 3.60 -1.01
CA VAL A 544 -10.02 3.62 0.46
C VAL A 544 -8.61 3.96 0.94
N ASP A 545 -8.53 4.82 1.96
CA ASP A 545 -7.25 5.33 2.49
C ASP A 545 -6.45 4.27 3.26
N SER A 546 -7.13 3.30 3.85
CA SER A 546 -6.52 2.28 4.73
C SER A 546 -6.52 0.91 4.08
N ILE A 547 -5.35 0.27 4.04
CA ILE A 547 -5.24 -1.12 3.57
C ILE A 547 -5.99 -2.13 4.44
N ARG A 548 -6.37 -1.75 5.67
CA ARG A 548 -7.19 -2.61 6.54
C ARG A 548 -8.55 -2.92 5.91
N GLU A 549 -9.08 -2.01 5.11
CA GLU A 549 -10.37 -2.20 4.45
C GLU A 549 -10.32 -3.33 3.41
N VAL A 550 -9.17 -3.52 2.78
CA VAL A 550 -8.97 -4.53 1.73
C VAL A 550 -8.40 -5.86 2.24
N ILE A 551 -8.23 -6.00 3.55
CA ILE A 551 -7.79 -7.22 4.21
C ILE A 551 -8.98 -7.82 4.98
N ALA A 552 -9.17 -9.13 4.87
CA ALA A 552 -10.33 -9.78 5.50
C ALA A 552 -10.31 -9.61 7.04
N PHE A 553 -9.15 -9.86 7.67
CA PHE A 553 -8.96 -9.80 9.13
C PHE A 553 -7.67 -9.04 9.48
N PRO A 554 -7.66 -7.71 9.36
CA PRO A 554 -6.48 -6.89 9.59
C PRO A 554 -6.15 -6.73 11.09
N LYS A 555 -4.92 -6.32 11.38
CA LYS A 555 -4.48 -5.89 12.71
C LYS A 555 -4.65 -4.39 12.89
N THR A 556 -4.83 -3.94 14.12
CA THR A 556 -4.81 -2.51 14.51
C THR A 556 -3.38 -1.96 14.49
N GLY A 557 -3.23 -0.64 14.64
CA GLY A 557 -1.95 0.08 14.58
C GLY A 557 -0.93 -0.26 15.68
N ASN A 558 -1.15 -1.30 16.47
CA ASN A 558 -0.22 -1.85 17.46
C ASN A 558 0.02 -3.36 17.21
N GLY A 559 -0.36 -3.89 16.04
CA GLY A 559 -0.25 -5.31 15.70
C GLY A 559 -1.29 -6.20 16.39
N TYR A 560 -2.25 -5.62 17.13
CA TYR A 560 -3.28 -6.35 17.85
C TYR A 560 -4.45 -6.75 16.92
N ASP A 561 -5.08 -7.87 17.24
CA ASP A 561 -6.26 -8.39 16.58
C ASP A 561 -7.47 -8.30 17.52
N PRO A 562 -8.35 -7.31 17.37
CA PRO A 562 -9.54 -7.17 18.22
C PRO A 562 -10.54 -8.33 18.10
N LEU A 563 -10.50 -9.10 17.00
CA LEU A 563 -11.41 -10.23 16.78
C LEU A 563 -11.00 -11.44 17.61
N THR A 564 -9.70 -11.78 17.58
CA THR A 564 -9.15 -12.98 18.24
C THR A 564 -8.46 -12.69 19.57
N ALA A 565 -8.28 -11.42 19.89
CA ALA A 565 -7.48 -10.92 21.01
C ALA A 565 -6.00 -11.31 20.95
N ALA A 566 -5.43 -11.46 19.76
CA ALA A 566 -4.01 -11.76 19.54
C ALA A 566 -3.15 -10.48 19.45
N PRO A 567 -1.86 -10.50 19.83
CA PRO A 567 -1.16 -11.60 20.50
C PRO A 567 -1.63 -11.79 21.96
N ALA A 568 -1.49 -13.01 22.48
CA ALA A 568 -1.86 -13.38 23.84
C ALA A 568 -0.76 -14.21 24.52
N PRO A 569 -0.69 -14.25 25.86
CA PRO A 569 0.25 -15.12 26.57
C PRO A 569 0.01 -16.60 26.24
N ILE A 570 1.09 -17.34 26.01
CA ILE A 570 1.07 -18.80 25.88
C ILE A 570 1.15 -19.48 27.26
N THR A 571 0.80 -20.77 27.32
CA THR A 571 0.91 -21.52 28.58
C THR A 571 2.37 -21.80 28.95
N PRO A 572 2.69 -22.00 30.25
CA PRO A 572 4.04 -22.39 30.67
C PRO A 572 4.54 -23.69 30.02
N GLU A 573 3.65 -24.63 29.73
CA GLU A 573 3.95 -25.88 29.02
C GLU A 573 4.43 -25.62 27.59
N GLN A 574 3.67 -24.83 26.82
CA GLN A 574 4.04 -24.44 25.46
C GLN A 574 5.38 -23.68 25.43
N ARG A 575 5.60 -22.76 26.38
CA ARG A 575 6.85 -22.00 26.47
C ARG A 575 8.06 -22.92 26.72
N LYS A 576 7.91 -23.91 27.60
CA LYS A 576 8.96 -24.90 27.90
C LYS A 576 9.25 -25.77 26.68
N GLU A 577 8.22 -26.25 25.99
CA GLU A 577 8.39 -27.08 24.79
C GLU A 577 9.01 -26.32 23.63
N ALA A 578 8.63 -25.06 23.43
CA ALA A 578 9.17 -24.21 22.37
C ALA A 578 10.68 -23.96 22.50
N GLY A 579 11.26 -24.15 23.69
CA GLY A 579 12.70 -23.97 23.92
C GLY A 579 13.13 -22.50 23.90
N VAL A 580 12.20 -21.55 24.07
CA VAL A 580 12.49 -20.10 24.09
C VAL A 580 13.48 -19.74 25.20
N ASP A 581 13.39 -20.40 26.35
CA ASP A 581 14.30 -20.18 27.49
C ASP A 581 15.54 -21.10 27.45
N PHE A 582 15.89 -21.66 26.28
CA PHE A 582 17.06 -22.51 26.12
C PHE A 582 18.34 -21.76 26.52
N LYS A 583 19.16 -22.39 27.36
CA LYS A 583 20.46 -21.88 27.78
C LYS A 583 21.56 -22.65 27.04
N PRO A 584 22.36 -22.00 26.17
CA PRO A 584 23.47 -22.67 25.51
C PRO A 584 24.48 -23.17 26.55
N LYS A 585 25.05 -24.36 26.32
CA LYS A 585 26.15 -24.87 27.16
C LYS A 585 27.38 -23.98 26.95
N LYS A 586 28.13 -23.71 28.03
CA LYS A 586 29.38 -22.93 27.95
C LYS A 586 30.41 -23.73 27.14
N LYS A 587 31.16 -23.02 26.30
CA LYS A 587 32.14 -23.53 25.33
C LYS A 587 33.35 -24.27 25.95
N ASP A 588 33.42 -24.40 27.28
CA ASP A 588 34.54 -25.01 28.02
C ASP A 588 34.25 -26.46 28.48
N GLU A 589 33.20 -27.11 27.96
CA GLU A 589 32.85 -28.51 28.27
C GLU A 589 32.67 -29.38 27.00
N GLU A 590 33.48 -29.17 25.97
CA GLU A 590 33.64 -30.10 24.83
C GLU A 590 35.06 -30.67 24.74
#